data_AF-A0A533Y3D8-F1
#
_entry.id   AF-A0A533Y3D8-F1
#
_cell.length_a   1.000
_cell.length_b   1.000
_cell.length_c   1.000
_cell.angle_alpha   90.00
_cell.angle_beta   90.00
_cell.angle_gamma   90.00
#
_symmetry.space_group_name_H-M   'P 1'
#
loop_
_entity.id
_entity.type
_entity.pdbx_description
1 polymer ?
#
loop_
_entity_poly.entity_id
_entity_poly.type
_entity_poly.pdbx_seq_one_letter_code
_entity_poly.pdbx_strand_id
1 'polypeptide(L)'
;MTQTYSDTQRMALRSQVKLASEIVAPYWPMRTFIHHNPLHELESRSFHEAVQRGQHLLGGRGYLPSEHYRLYYREGRIRPEHVDAALRPLAQDVSVRIGDRQVSQPDVLRAHLLHGISAPAEESLETLCERAPERDVLTALTDRLHETLRPPSVEERGQEAVREDLAALGQKQTLAAWCDHALGTGLVARINDELIRWCAAFLDEG
;
A
#
# COMPACT_ATOMS: atom_id res chain seq x y z
N MET A 1 55.75 -14.70 -6.49
CA MET A 1 55.37 -16.12 -6.29
C MET A 1 53.86 -16.20 -6.35
N THR A 2 53.31 -16.73 -7.44
CA THR A 2 51.86 -16.87 -7.65
C THR A 2 51.38 -18.05 -6.81
N GLN A 3 50.53 -17.79 -5.82
CA GLN A 3 50.06 -18.82 -4.90
C GLN A 3 49.04 -19.72 -5.63
N THR A 4 49.46 -20.94 -5.97
CA THR A 4 48.61 -21.90 -6.69
C THR A 4 47.65 -22.55 -5.70
N TYR A 5 46.37 -22.21 -5.79
CA TYR A 5 45.31 -22.83 -4.98
C TYR A 5 45.10 -24.29 -5.36
N SER A 6 44.83 -25.15 -4.36
CA SER A 6 44.54 -26.57 -4.60
C SER A 6 43.16 -26.78 -5.22
N ASP A 7 42.95 -27.91 -5.89
CA ASP A 7 41.64 -28.23 -6.50
C ASP A 7 40.53 -28.30 -5.45
N THR A 8 40.84 -28.75 -4.25
CA THR A 8 39.90 -28.78 -3.12
C THR A 8 39.45 -27.38 -2.72
N GLN A 9 40.37 -26.42 -2.65
CA GLN A 9 40.04 -25.02 -2.34
C GLN A 9 39.19 -24.39 -3.45
N ARG A 10 39.50 -24.69 -4.71
CA ARG A 10 38.72 -24.22 -5.86
C ARG A 10 37.30 -24.80 -5.87
N MET A 11 37.16 -26.08 -5.51
CA MET A 11 35.85 -26.74 -5.40
C MET A 11 35.01 -26.18 -4.24
N ALA A 12 35.62 -25.96 -3.07
CA ALA A 12 34.94 -25.36 -1.92
C ALA A 12 34.41 -23.96 -2.24
N LEU A 13 35.23 -23.12 -2.87
CA LEU A 13 34.81 -21.78 -3.31
C LEU A 13 33.64 -21.84 -4.30
N ARG A 14 33.71 -22.74 -5.30
CA ARG A 14 32.62 -22.93 -6.28
C ARG A 14 31.31 -23.35 -5.62
N SER A 15 31.38 -24.23 -4.62
CA SER A 15 30.21 -24.68 -3.86
C SER A 15 29.59 -23.54 -3.04
N GLN A 16 30.40 -22.74 -2.34
CA GLN A 16 29.92 -21.60 -1.57
C GLN A 16 29.32 -20.50 -2.47
N VAL A 17 29.95 -20.22 -3.61
CA VAL A 17 29.40 -19.30 -4.61
C VAL A 17 28.06 -19.80 -5.12
N LYS A 18 27.93 -21.10 -5.44
CA LYS A 18 26.67 -21.68 -5.93
C LYS A 18 25.54 -21.59 -4.90
N LEU A 19 25.81 -21.90 -3.63
CA LEU A 19 24.86 -21.75 -2.52
C LEU A 19 24.45 -20.29 -2.30
N ALA A 20 25.39 -19.35 -2.38
CA ALA A 20 25.06 -17.92 -2.28
C ALA A 20 24.20 -17.44 -3.45
N SER A 21 24.44 -17.97 -4.65
CA SER A 21 23.66 -17.68 -5.86
C SER A 21 22.24 -18.25 -5.85
N GLU A 22 21.93 -19.23 -4.99
CA GLU A 22 20.55 -19.75 -4.85
C GLU A 22 19.62 -18.75 -4.14
N ILE A 23 20.17 -17.83 -3.34
CA ILE A 23 19.40 -16.79 -2.62
C ILE A 23 19.26 -15.51 -3.46
N VAL A 24 20.19 -15.28 -4.39
CA VAL A 24 20.18 -14.10 -5.26
C VAL A 24 19.38 -14.44 -6.52
N ALA A 25 18.25 -13.76 -6.73
CA ALA A 25 17.44 -13.94 -7.94
C ALA A 25 18.32 -13.86 -9.21
N PRO A 26 18.06 -14.67 -10.25
CA PRO A 26 18.95 -14.90 -11.41
C PRO A 26 19.18 -13.69 -12.33
N TYR A 27 18.76 -12.50 -11.93
CA TYR A 27 19.11 -11.27 -12.61
C TYR A 27 20.50 -10.82 -12.17
N TRP A 28 21.61 -11.49 -12.61
CA TRP A 28 22.83 -10.81 -13.11
C TRP A 28 24.19 -11.53 -13.31
N PRO A 29 25.12 -10.84 -14.06
CA PRO A 29 26.27 -10.16 -13.43
C PRO A 29 26.24 -8.60 -13.53
N MET A 30 26.37 -7.87 -12.40
CA MET A 30 26.28 -6.37 -12.32
C MET A 30 27.56 -5.76 -12.80
N ARG A 31 27.67 -5.51 -14.11
CA ARG A 31 28.72 -4.64 -14.65
C ARG A 31 28.39 -3.15 -14.53
N THR A 32 27.12 -2.79 -14.44
CA THR A 32 26.68 -1.41 -14.25
C THR A 32 25.46 -1.39 -13.33
N PHE A 33 25.51 -0.60 -12.25
CA PHE A 33 24.36 -0.37 -11.39
C PHE A 33 23.41 0.58 -12.12
N ILE A 34 22.49 0.02 -12.91
CA ILE A 34 21.47 0.82 -13.59
C ILE A 34 20.27 0.89 -12.64
N HIS A 35 20.20 1.93 -11.83
CA HIS A 35 18.99 2.27 -11.09
C HIS A 35 18.02 2.92 -12.08
N HIS A 36 17.29 2.12 -12.87
CA HIS A 36 16.12 2.68 -13.51
C HIS A 36 15.15 3.05 -12.40
N ASN A 37 14.85 4.35 -12.29
CA ASN A 37 13.75 4.82 -11.46
C ASN A 37 12.53 3.95 -11.80
N PRO A 38 11.88 3.28 -10.84
CA PRO A 38 10.70 2.45 -11.12
C PRO A 38 9.55 3.21 -11.80
N LEU A 39 9.60 4.55 -11.79
CA LEU A 39 8.64 5.44 -12.43
C LEU A 39 9.12 5.96 -13.80
N HIS A 40 10.22 5.42 -14.33
CA HIS A 40 10.69 5.70 -15.68
C HIS A 40 9.58 5.32 -16.68
N GLU A 41 9.31 6.16 -17.68
CA GLU A 41 8.14 6.15 -18.59
C GLU A 41 6.83 6.73 -18.02
N LEU A 42 6.81 7.20 -16.77
CA LEU A 42 5.65 7.86 -16.15
C LEU A 42 5.90 9.35 -15.85
N GLU A 43 6.97 9.93 -16.41
CA GLU A 43 7.42 11.30 -16.11
C GLU A 43 6.47 12.39 -16.60
N SER A 44 5.60 12.07 -17.57
CA SER A 44 4.57 12.98 -18.06
C SER A 44 3.40 13.17 -17.08
N ARG A 45 3.31 12.35 -16.01
CA ARG A 45 2.25 12.38 -15.01
C ARG A 45 2.69 13.15 -13.77
N SER A 46 1.73 13.55 -12.94
CA SER A 46 2.06 14.05 -11.61
C SER A 46 2.75 12.94 -10.81
N PHE A 47 3.64 13.31 -9.88
CA PHE A 47 4.35 12.34 -9.05
C PHE A 47 3.41 11.37 -8.34
N HIS A 48 2.27 11.87 -7.84
CA HIS A 48 1.29 11.05 -7.15
C HIS A 48 0.68 9.99 -8.06
N GLU A 49 0.29 10.37 -9.28
CA GLU A 49 -0.26 9.45 -10.28
C GLU A 49 0.79 8.47 -10.80
N ALA A 50 2.03 8.91 -10.99
CA ALA A 50 3.15 8.06 -11.39
C ALA A 50 3.40 6.98 -10.34
N VAL A 51 3.47 7.37 -9.06
CA VAL A 51 3.63 6.43 -7.94
C VAL A 51 2.46 5.44 -7.89
N GLN A 52 1.22 5.91 -7.96
CA GLN A 52 0.04 5.03 -7.94
C GLN A 52 0.06 4.03 -9.11
N ARG A 53 0.42 4.49 -10.31
CA ARG A 53 0.52 3.62 -11.49
C ARG A 53 1.67 2.63 -11.37
N GLY A 54 2.83 3.06 -10.88
CA GLY A 54 3.99 2.20 -10.63
C GLY A 54 3.68 1.11 -9.58
N GLN A 55 3.01 1.46 -8.48
CA GLN A 55 2.54 0.48 -7.49
C GLN A 55 1.64 -0.58 -8.12
N HIS A 56 0.68 -0.16 -8.95
CA HIS A 56 -0.24 -1.07 -9.62
C HIS A 56 0.46 -2.00 -10.62
N LEU A 57 1.44 -1.48 -11.37
CA LEU A 57 2.16 -2.25 -12.40
C LEU A 57 3.23 -3.19 -11.79
N LEU A 58 3.86 -2.78 -10.69
CA LEU A 58 5.08 -3.42 -10.17
C LEU A 58 4.86 -4.08 -8.80
N GLY A 59 3.70 -3.91 -8.17
CA GLY A 59 3.35 -4.52 -6.89
C GLY A 59 4.09 -3.99 -5.66
N GLY A 60 4.93 -2.95 -5.81
CA GLY A 60 5.69 -2.34 -4.72
C GLY A 60 4.89 -1.31 -3.90
N ARG A 61 5.37 -0.98 -2.70
CA ARG A 61 4.89 0.21 -1.96
C ARG A 61 5.58 1.44 -2.52
N GLY A 62 4.80 2.38 -3.02
CA GLY A 62 5.31 3.61 -3.63
C GLY A 62 5.52 4.77 -2.65
N TYR A 63 5.07 4.62 -1.40
CA TYR A 63 5.37 5.52 -0.30
C TYR A 63 5.88 4.72 0.89
N LEU A 64 6.69 5.37 1.73
CA LEU A 64 7.06 4.80 3.02
C LEU A 64 5.83 4.67 3.92
N PRO A 65 5.81 3.70 4.84
CA PRO A 65 4.83 3.66 5.90
C PRO A 65 4.87 4.93 6.77
N SER A 66 3.72 5.32 7.34
CA SER A 66 3.57 6.58 8.09
C SER A 66 4.51 6.71 9.29
N GLU A 67 4.91 5.60 9.92
CA GLU A 67 5.87 5.60 11.03
C GLU A 67 7.26 6.09 10.64
N HIS A 68 7.68 5.85 9.40
CA HIS A 68 8.97 6.32 8.90
C HIS A 68 8.96 7.84 8.71
N TYR A 69 7.87 8.41 8.18
CA TYR A 69 7.72 9.86 8.10
C TYR A 69 7.68 10.51 9.49
N ARG A 70 7.00 9.89 10.46
CA ARG A 70 7.02 10.37 11.86
C ARG A 70 8.41 10.32 12.48
N LEU A 71 9.20 9.29 12.18
CA LEU A 71 10.61 9.21 12.59
C LEU A 71 11.42 10.36 11.97
N TYR A 72 11.30 10.58 10.65
CA TYR A 72 11.99 11.68 9.98
C TYR A 72 11.59 13.05 10.51
N TYR A 73 10.35 13.22 10.96
CA TYR A 73 9.93 14.42 11.66
C TYR A 73 10.63 14.57 13.02
N ARG A 74 10.69 13.51 13.82
CA ARG A 74 11.39 13.52 15.13
C ARG A 74 12.90 13.77 14.99
N GLU A 75 13.49 13.28 13.91
CA GLU A 75 14.91 13.50 13.56
C GLU A 75 15.18 14.90 12.95
N GLY A 76 14.14 15.71 12.73
CA GLY A 76 14.27 17.04 12.13
C GLY A 76 14.52 17.03 10.61
N ARG A 77 14.49 15.87 9.96
CA ARG A 77 14.55 15.74 8.49
C ARG A 77 13.30 16.31 7.83
N ILE A 78 12.14 16.12 8.45
CA ILE A 78 10.89 16.81 8.12
C ILE A 78 10.68 17.89 9.19
N ARG A 79 10.63 19.16 8.76
CA ARG A 79 10.45 20.31 9.66
C ARG A 79 8.98 20.70 9.79
N PRO A 80 8.55 21.38 10.86
CA PRO A 80 7.17 21.80 11.06
C PRO A 80 6.55 22.52 9.86
N GLU A 81 7.30 23.41 9.21
CA GLU A 81 6.82 24.16 8.05
C GLU A 81 6.50 23.28 6.83
N HIS A 82 7.14 22.11 6.70
CA HIS A 82 6.82 21.14 5.64
C HIS A 82 5.46 20.49 5.88
N VAL A 83 5.14 20.21 7.15
CA VAL A 83 3.85 19.65 7.56
C VAL A 83 2.75 20.68 7.32
N ASP A 84 2.98 21.93 7.75
CA ASP A 84 2.00 23.00 7.57
C ASP A 84 1.74 23.29 6.08
N ALA A 85 2.78 23.25 5.25
CA ALA A 85 2.64 23.39 3.79
C ALA A 85 1.84 22.24 3.16
N ALA A 86 2.05 21.00 3.63
CA ALA A 86 1.32 19.82 3.14
C ALA A 86 -0.16 19.81 3.57
N LEU A 87 -0.46 20.35 4.76
CA LEU A 87 -1.83 20.39 5.29
C LEU A 87 -2.66 21.55 4.73
N ARG A 88 -2.04 22.67 4.35
CA ARG A 88 -2.71 23.87 3.82
C ARG A 88 -3.77 23.58 2.74
N PRO A 89 -3.51 22.77 1.69
CA PRO A 89 -4.54 22.49 0.68
C PRO A 89 -5.71 21.62 1.19
N LEU A 90 -5.55 20.95 2.34
CA LEU A 90 -6.55 20.06 2.94
C LEU A 90 -7.31 20.73 4.11
N ALA A 91 -6.84 21.89 4.56
CA ALA A 91 -7.38 22.60 5.69
C ALA A 91 -8.78 23.14 5.38
N GLN A 92 -9.73 22.84 6.27
CA GLN A 92 -11.07 23.40 6.23
C GLN A 92 -11.31 24.23 7.48
N ASP A 93 -12.07 25.32 7.36
CA ASP A 93 -12.45 26.17 8.49
C ASP A 93 -13.62 25.54 9.27
N VAL A 94 -13.34 24.38 9.85
CA VAL A 94 -14.28 23.60 10.66
C VAL A 94 -13.67 23.43 12.04
N SER A 95 -14.44 23.74 13.08
CA SER A 95 -14.01 23.56 14.46
C SER A 95 -15.12 23.00 15.33
N VAL A 96 -14.72 22.23 16.34
CA VAL A 96 -15.62 21.64 17.34
C VAL A 96 -15.17 22.10 18.71
N ARG A 97 -16.13 22.44 19.57
CA ARG A 97 -15.87 22.77 20.97
C ARG A 97 -15.99 21.53 21.82
N ILE A 98 -14.91 21.16 22.51
CA ILE A 98 -14.85 20.05 23.46
C ILE A 98 -14.59 20.65 24.84
N GLY A 99 -15.65 20.76 25.65
CA GLY A 99 -15.62 21.49 26.92
C GLY A 99 -15.24 22.96 26.71
N ASP A 100 -14.12 23.37 27.31
CA ASP A 100 -13.59 24.74 27.23
C ASP A 100 -12.55 24.92 26.12
N ARG A 101 -12.28 23.87 25.33
CA ARG A 101 -11.30 23.91 24.23
C ARG A 101 -12.00 23.94 22.89
N GLN A 102 -11.51 24.79 21.99
CA GLN A 102 -11.85 24.75 20.57
C GLN A 102 -10.79 23.93 19.85
N VAL A 103 -11.21 22.94 19.07
CA VAL A 103 -10.33 22.08 18.27
C VAL A 103 -10.68 22.27 16.81
N SER A 104 -9.72 22.70 16.00
CA SER A 104 -9.91 22.89 14.56
C SER A 104 -9.57 21.62 13.77
N GLN A 105 -10.18 21.45 12.59
CA GLN A 105 -9.85 20.34 11.68
C GLN A 105 -8.34 20.31 11.32
N PRO A 106 -7.66 21.43 11.05
CA PRO A 106 -6.20 21.44 10.84
C PRO A 106 -5.41 20.91 12.04
N ASP A 107 -5.83 21.23 13.28
CA ASP A 107 -5.18 20.71 14.49
C ASP A 107 -5.30 19.19 14.58
N VAL A 108 -6.47 18.65 14.24
CA VAL A 108 -6.72 17.20 14.21
C VAL A 108 -5.88 16.52 13.12
N LEU A 109 -5.85 17.07 11.91
CA LEU A 109 -5.03 16.54 10.82
C LEU A 109 -3.55 16.53 11.19
N ARG A 110 -3.06 17.62 11.80
CA ARG A 110 -1.69 17.74 12.28
C ARG A 110 -1.39 16.72 13.37
N ALA A 111 -2.28 16.58 14.36
CA ALA A 111 -2.13 15.59 15.41
C ALA A 111 -2.12 14.16 14.85
N HIS A 112 -2.97 13.85 13.88
CA HIS A 112 -3.01 12.55 13.21
C HIS A 112 -1.71 12.26 12.47
N LEU A 113 -1.20 13.19 11.67
CA LEU A 113 0.03 13.01 10.92
C LEU A 113 1.24 12.78 11.85
N LEU A 114 1.36 13.57 12.92
CA LEU A 114 2.53 13.57 13.81
C LEU A 114 2.50 12.47 14.87
N HIS A 115 1.32 12.17 15.39
CA HIS A 115 1.16 11.26 16.54
C HIS A 115 0.44 9.96 16.20
N GLY A 116 -0.16 9.86 15.01
CA GLY A 116 -0.89 8.66 14.61
C GLY A 116 -2.11 8.42 15.49
N ILE A 117 -2.87 9.48 15.80
CA ILE A 117 -4.20 9.36 16.42
C ILE A 117 -5.18 8.73 15.43
N SER A 118 -4.96 7.45 15.13
CA SER A 118 -5.87 6.61 14.36
C SER A 118 -6.94 6.04 15.28
N ALA A 119 -8.05 5.59 14.71
CA ALA A 119 -8.93 4.67 15.41
C ALA A 119 -8.07 3.51 15.96
N PRO A 120 -8.28 3.09 17.23
CA PRO A 120 -7.53 1.98 17.80
C PRO A 120 -7.60 0.78 16.86
N ALA A 121 -6.45 0.17 16.60
CA ALA A 121 -6.38 -1.04 15.81
C ALA A 121 -7.22 -2.11 16.51
N GLU A 122 -8.23 -2.62 15.81
CA GLU A 122 -8.97 -3.85 16.12
C GLU A 122 -10.11 -3.81 17.15
N GLU A 123 -10.56 -2.65 17.61
CA GLU A 123 -11.95 -2.55 18.06
C GLU A 123 -12.72 -1.77 16.99
N SER A 124 -13.57 -2.46 16.22
CA SER A 124 -14.52 -1.76 15.37
C SER A 124 -15.32 -0.82 16.27
N LEU A 125 -15.64 0.38 15.77
CA LEU A 125 -16.52 1.31 16.49
C LEU A 125 -17.79 0.61 17.00
N GLU A 126 -18.27 -0.39 16.26
CA GLU A 126 -19.34 -1.31 16.67
C GLU A 126 -19.01 -2.05 17.97
N THR A 127 -17.85 -2.69 18.09
CA THR A 127 -17.43 -3.39 19.32
C THR A 127 -17.30 -2.45 20.52
N LEU A 128 -16.83 -1.21 20.31
CA LEU A 128 -16.79 -0.17 21.35
C LEU A 128 -18.19 0.27 21.77
N CYS A 129 -19.08 0.50 20.80
CA CYS A 129 -20.48 0.85 21.05
C CYS A 129 -21.25 -0.28 21.75
N GLU A 130 -20.93 -1.54 21.44
CA GLU A 130 -21.54 -2.72 22.08
C GLU A 130 -21.19 -2.85 23.55
N ARG A 131 -19.98 -2.41 23.93
CA ARG A 131 -19.44 -2.45 25.30
C ARG A 131 -19.71 -1.17 26.10
N ALA A 132 -20.17 -0.11 25.44
CA ALA A 132 -20.47 1.16 26.07
C ALA A 132 -21.70 1.04 27.00
N PRO A 133 -21.65 1.57 28.23
CA PRO A 133 -22.82 1.61 29.11
C PRO A 133 -23.98 2.42 28.51
N GLU A 134 -23.70 3.31 27.57
CA GLU A 134 -24.69 4.11 26.84
C GLU A 134 -25.12 3.49 25.49
N ARG A 135 -24.89 2.19 25.27
CA ARG A 135 -25.23 1.48 24.02
C ARG A 135 -26.64 1.78 23.52
N ASP A 136 -27.63 1.80 24.41
CA ASP A 136 -29.03 2.05 24.06
C ASP A 136 -29.23 3.45 23.48
N VAL A 137 -28.50 4.44 24.00
CA VAL A 137 -28.52 5.82 23.51
C VAL A 137 -27.83 5.93 22.14
N LEU A 138 -26.67 5.27 21.98
CA LEU A 138 -25.95 5.22 20.71
C LEU A 138 -26.76 4.53 19.61
N THR A 139 -27.49 3.47 19.96
CA THR A 139 -28.37 2.74 19.04
C THR A 139 -29.55 3.62 18.64
N ALA A 140 -30.24 4.25 19.60
CA ALA A 140 -31.35 5.16 19.32
C ALA A 140 -30.95 6.38 18.47
N LEU A 141 -29.73 6.91 18.67
CA LEU A 141 -29.16 7.97 17.83
C LEU A 141 -28.89 7.48 16.40
N THR A 142 -28.32 6.27 16.27
CA THR A 142 -28.02 5.66 14.97
C THR A 142 -29.28 5.43 14.17
N ASP A 143 -30.34 4.89 14.78
CA ASP A 143 -31.63 4.67 14.13
C ASP A 143 -32.24 5.99 13.64
N ARG A 144 -32.19 7.03 14.48
CA ARG A 144 -32.74 8.35 14.14
C ARG A 144 -31.95 9.06 13.04
N LEU A 145 -30.63 8.89 13.03
CA LEU A 145 -29.77 9.37 11.94
C LEU A 145 -30.02 8.58 10.65
N HIS A 146 -30.24 7.28 10.74
CA HIS A 146 -30.55 6.42 9.59
C HIS A 146 -31.86 6.84 8.92
N GLU A 147 -32.90 7.16 9.68
CA GLU A 147 -34.16 7.69 9.13
C GLU A 147 -34.00 9.07 8.46
N THR A 148 -33.10 9.91 8.99
CA THR A 148 -32.91 11.29 8.52
C THR A 148 -32.00 11.36 7.29
N LEU A 149 -30.90 10.60 7.30
CA LEU A 149 -29.89 10.59 6.25
C LEU A 149 -30.20 9.58 5.14
N ARG A 150 -31.05 8.59 5.42
CA ARG A 150 -31.45 7.48 4.54
C ARG A 150 -30.26 6.98 3.70
N PRO A 151 -29.18 6.51 4.37
CA PRO A 151 -27.96 6.13 3.66
C PRO A 151 -28.28 4.96 2.71
N PRO A 152 -27.56 4.84 1.57
CA PRO A 152 -27.84 3.81 0.58
C PRO A 152 -27.77 2.43 1.23
N SER A 153 -28.68 1.54 0.84
CA SER A 153 -28.77 0.18 1.33
C SER A 153 -27.49 -0.60 1.02
N VAL A 154 -27.23 -1.68 1.75
CA VAL A 154 -26.06 -2.55 1.49
C VAL A 154 -26.08 -3.08 0.05
N GLU A 155 -27.27 -3.36 -0.48
CA GLU A 155 -27.50 -3.79 -1.85
C GLU A 155 -27.17 -2.68 -2.87
N GLU A 156 -27.62 -1.46 -2.62
CA GLU A 156 -27.30 -0.29 -3.46
C GLU A 156 -25.80 0.03 -3.47
N ARG A 157 -25.13 -0.09 -2.31
CA ARG A 157 -23.67 0.08 -2.22
C ARG A 157 -22.92 -1.02 -2.96
N GLY A 158 -23.39 -2.26 -2.87
CA GLY A 158 -22.82 -3.39 -3.60
C GLY A 158 -22.96 -3.23 -5.12
N GLN A 159 -24.13 -2.77 -5.58
CA GLN A 159 -24.37 -2.50 -7.00
C GLN A 159 -23.51 -1.34 -7.54
N GLU A 160 -23.34 -0.28 -6.76
CA GLU A 160 -22.47 0.83 -7.15
C GLU A 160 -21.00 0.41 -7.23
N ALA A 161 -20.50 -0.35 -6.24
CA ALA A 161 -19.13 -0.86 -6.26
C ALA A 161 -18.86 -1.77 -7.48
N VAL A 162 -19.79 -2.68 -7.81
CA VAL A 162 -19.69 -3.51 -9.02
C VAL A 162 -19.71 -2.66 -10.29
N ARG A 163 -20.52 -1.59 -10.32
CA ARG A 163 -20.58 -0.67 -11.47
C ARG A 163 -19.27 0.09 -11.66
N GLU A 164 -18.66 0.58 -10.58
CA GLU A 164 -17.36 1.25 -10.61
C GLU A 164 -16.25 0.31 -11.08
N ASP A 165 -16.22 -0.92 -10.57
CA ASP A 165 -15.26 -1.94 -10.98
C ASP A 165 -15.41 -2.29 -12.47
N LEU A 166 -16.64 -2.46 -12.96
CA LEU A 166 -16.91 -2.72 -14.38
C LEU A 166 -16.48 -1.55 -15.27
N ALA A 167 -16.66 -0.31 -14.83
CA ALA A 167 -16.19 0.88 -15.55
C ALA A 167 -14.66 1.00 -15.57
N ALA A 168 -14.00 0.46 -14.55
CA ALA A 168 -12.54 0.41 -14.43
C ALA A 168 -11.88 -0.71 -15.26
N LEU A 169 -12.64 -1.72 -15.69
CA LEU A 169 -12.14 -2.83 -16.52
C LEU A 169 -11.55 -2.33 -17.84
N GLY A 170 -10.34 -2.79 -18.16
CA GLY A 170 -9.60 -2.42 -19.36
C GLY A 170 -8.91 -1.06 -19.30
N GLN A 171 -9.33 -0.14 -18.41
CA GLN A 171 -8.70 1.17 -18.23
C GLN A 171 -7.77 1.23 -17.02
N LYS A 172 -8.23 0.69 -15.88
CA LYS A 172 -7.55 0.73 -14.58
C LYS A 172 -7.36 -0.65 -13.94
N GLN A 173 -8.09 -1.67 -14.41
CA GLN A 173 -8.01 -3.05 -13.92
C GLN A 173 -8.10 -4.03 -15.09
N THR A 174 -7.36 -5.15 -15.02
CA THR A 174 -7.51 -6.24 -16.00
C THR A 174 -8.64 -7.17 -15.59
N LEU A 175 -9.24 -7.87 -16.55
CA LEU A 175 -10.31 -8.84 -16.27
C LEU A 175 -9.86 -9.91 -15.24
N ALA A 176 -8.60 -10.35 -15.34
CA ALA A 176 -8.03 -11.32 -14.42
C ALA A 176 -7.86 -10.75 -13.00
N ALA A 177 -7.39 -9.51 -12.86
CA ALA A 177 -7.26 -8.86 -11.55
C ALA A 177 -8.63 -8.58 -10.90
N TRP A 178 -9.66 -8.35 -11.71
CA TRP A 178 -11.03 -8.24 -11.23
C TRP A 178 -11.57 -9.58 -10.73
N CYS A 179 -11.38 -10.67 -11.48
CA CYS A 179 -11.74 -12.02 -11.02
C CYS A 179 -11.00 -12.40 -9.73
N ASP A 180 -9.72 -12.05 -9.61
CA ASP A 180 -8.93 -12.28 -8.39
C ASP A 180 -9.53 -11.56 -7.19
N HIS A 181 -9.92 -10.28 -7.35
CA HIS A 181 -10.52 -9.48 -6.28
C HIS A 181 -11.94 -9.94 -5.93
N ALA A 182 -12.81 -10.12 -6.92
CA ALA A 182 -14.23 -10.42 -6.73
C ALA A 182 -14.47 -11.85 -6.21
N LEU A 183 -13.61 -12.81 -6.59
CA LEU A 183 -13.76 -14.23 -6.23
C LEU A 183 -12.76 -14.68 -5.17
N GLY A 184 -11.87 -13.79 -4.71
CA GLY A 184 -10.79 -14.12 -3.78
C GLY A 184 -9.80 -15.13 -4.36
N THR A 185 -9.56 -15.07 -5.68
CA THR A 185 -8.68 -16.01 -6.39
C THR A 185 -7.30 -15.41 -6.65
N GLY A 186 -6.33 -16.27 -6.98
CA GLY A 186 -4.99 -15.88 -7.44
C GLY A 186 -4.73 -16.41 -8.84
N LEU A 187 -5.68 -16.22 -9.75
CA LEU A 187 -5.73 -16.77 -11.09
C LEU A 187 -4.48 -16.41 -11.89
N VAL A 188 -4.04 -15.14 -11.84
CA VAL A 188 -2.84 -14.68 -12.57
C VAL A 188 -1.59 -15.39 -12.05
N ALA A 189 -1.41 -15.47 -10.73
CA ALA A 189 -0.28 -16.15 -10.13
C ALA A 189 -0.26 -17.64 -10.51
N ARG A 190 -1.42 -18.32 -10.42
CA ARG A 190 -1.54 -19.74 -10.78
C ARG A 190 -1.25 -19.99 -12.27
N ILE A 191 -1.77 -19.14 -13.16
CA ILE A 191 -1.51 -19.26 -14.61
C ILE A 191 -0.02 -19.02 -14.89
N ASN A 192 0.59 -18.01 -14.26
CA ASN A 192 2.02 -17.75 -14.42
C ASN A 192 2.88 -18.91 -13.91
N ASP A 193 2.54 -19.51 -12.78
CA ASP A 193 3.26 -20.68 -12.25
C ASP A 193 3.19 -21.88 -13.20
N GLU A 194 2.03 -22.13 -13.83
CA GLU A 194 1.89 -23.20 -14.83
C GLU A 194 2.62 -22.88 -16.14
N LEU A 195 2.52 -21.63 -16.62
CA LEU A 195 3.25 -21.17 -17.81
C LEU A 195 4.75 -21.28 -17.61
N ILE A 196 5.28 -20.86 -16.45
CA ILE A 196 6.69 -21.01 -16.10
C ILE A 196 7.07 -22.49 -16.10
N ARG A 197 6.26 -23.37 -15.51
CA ARG A 197 6.50 -24.82 -15.54
C ARG A 197 6.56 -25.39 -16.96
N TRP A 198 5.64 -24.99 -17.84
CA TRP A 198 5.58 -25.52 -19.22
C TRP A 198 6.64 -24.92 -20.14
N CYS A 199 6.90 -23.63 -20.02
CA CYS A 199 7.91 -22.93 -20.82
C CYS A 199 9.34 -23.22 -20.34
N ALA A 200 9.55 -23.66 -19.09
CA ALA A 200 10.87 -24.05 -18.60
C ALA A 200 11.54 -25.15 -19.44
N ALA A 201 10.75 -26.00 -20.11
CA ALA A 201 11.23 -27.06 -21.00
C ALA A 201 11.66 -26.57 -22.40
N PHE A 202 11.54 -25.27 -22.69
CA PHE A 202 11.92 -24.65 -23.97
C PHE A 202 12.95 -23.52 -23.80
N LEU A 203 13.44 -23.29 -22.57
CA LEU A 203 14.44 -22.25 -22.27
C LEU A 203 15.88 -22.69 -22.60
N ASP A 204 16.06 -23.94 -23.02
CA ASP A 204 17.32 -24.56 -23.47
C ASP A 204 17.51 -24.52 -25.00
N GLU A 205 16.54 -24.02 -25.77
CA GLU A 205 16.66 -23.80 -27.23
C GLU A 205 17.23 -22.40 -27.58
N GLY A 206 18.33 -22.03 -26.92
CA GLY A 206 19.14 -20.83 -27.23
C GLY A 206 20.34 -21.13 -28.12
#